data_AF-A0A956K3Q1-F1
#
_entry.id   AF-A0A956K3Q1-F1
#
_cell.length_a   1.000
_cell.length_b   1.000
_cell.length_c   1.000
_cell.angle_alpha   90.00
_cell.angle_beta   90.00
_cell.angle_gamma   90.00
#
_symmetry.space_group_name_H-M   'P 1'
#
loop_
_entity.id
_entity.type
_entity.pdbx_description
1 polymer ?
#
loop_
_entity_poly.entity_id
_entity_poly.type
_entity_poly.pdbx_seq_one_letter_code
_entity_poly.pdbx_strand_id
1 'polypeptide(L)'
;MAGDEDHKQPARPLMPSARTSTRLGLGEVDVIAPGVLHFRFAGKITLGQAQIIVKAGNESITRGDKPLIAIDASDVHAYESDVRRLIQSWLKRHRTQISGCWMLFRSPVVKMGINLINSVLDGAIRPFDDYEEFDRELARARVQAERRAAIAPRL
;
A
#
# COMPACT_ATOMS: atom_id res chain seq x y z
N MET A 1 36.08 -20.38 28.67
CA MET A 1 35.74 -20.68 27.27
C MET A 1 34.33 -20.18 27.04
N ALA A 2 34.17 -19.18 26.19
CA ALA A 2 32.91 -18.51 25.88
C ALA A 2 32.52 -18.81 24.42
N GLY A 3 31.21 -18.77 24.14
CA GLY A 3 30.58 -18.93 22.83
C GLY A 3 29.79 -20.23 22.75
N ASP A 4 28.57 -20.29 22.26
CA ASP A 4 27.71 -19.28 21.65
C ASP A 4 26.31 -19.93 21.65
N GLU A 5 25.38 -19.48 22.51
CA GLU A 5 24.01 -20.00 22.50
C GLU A 5 23.21 -19.24 21.43
N ASP A 6 23.27 -19.81 20.21
CA ASP A 6 22.52 -19.42 19.02
C ASP A 6 21.02 -19.44 19.31
N HIS A 7 20.51 -18.30 19.79
CA HIS A 7 19.09 -18.01 19.98
C HIS A 7 18.41 -17.94 18.61
N LYS A 8 18.08 -19.10 18.04
CA LYS A 8 17.11 -19.19 16.94
C LYS A 8 15.75 -18.76 17.48
N GLN A 9 15.41 -17.49 17.28
CA GLN A 9 14.05 -17.00 17.45
C GLN A 9 13.12 -17.88 16.60
N PRO A 10 12.06 -18.48 17.19
CA PRO A 10 11.07 -19.19 16.39
C PRO A 10 10.44 -18.18 15.43
N ALA A 11 10.32 -18.57 14.15
CA ALA A 11 9.61 -17.80 13.14
C ALA A 11 8.26 -17.36 13.71
N ARG A 12 8.04 -16.04 13.77
CA ARG A 12 6.76 -15.47 14.21
C ARG A 12 5.63 -16.19 13.44
N PRO A 13 4.56 -16.63 14.11
CA PRO A 13 3.41 -17.18 13.42
C PRO A 13 2.96 -16.16 12.37
N LEU A 14 2.87 -16.60 11.10
CA LEU A 14 2.23 -15.83 10.05
C LEU A 14 0.83 -15.50 10.56
N MET A 15 0.57 -14.20 10.79
CA MET A 15 -0.76 -13.69 11.11
C MET A 15 -1.77 -14.33 10.15
N PRO A 16 -3.01 -14.63 10.59
CA PRO A 16 -4.00 -15.17 9.68
C PRO A 16 -4.12 -14.23 8.49
N SER A 17 -3.77 -14.75 7.30
CA SER A 17 -3.76 -13.96 6.07
C SER A 17 -5.10 -13.23 5.95
N ALA A 18 -5.08 -11.99 5.46
CA ALA A 18 -6.29 -11.19 5.27
C ALA A 18 -7.40 -11.91 4.46
N ARG A 19 -7.07 -13.01 3.75
CA ARG A 19 -8.04 -13.92 3.10
C ARG A 19 -9.00 -14.64 4.06
N THR A 20 -8.68 -14.72 5.35
CA THR A 20 -9.42 -15.53 6.35
C THR A 20 -10.24 -14.72 7.35
N SER A 21 -10.20 -13.39 7.27
CA SER A 21 -10.81 -12.51 8.29
C SER A 21 -11.88 -11.60 7.69
N THR A 22 -13.03 -12.18 7.36
CA THR A 22 -14.22 -11.46 6.88
C THR A 22 -14.85 -10.50 7.90
N ARG A 23 -14.29 -10.31 9.10
CA ARG A 23 -14.91 -9.52 10.19
C ARG A 23 -14.01 -8.54 10.94
N LEU A 24 -12.69 -8.66 10.85
CA LEU A 24 -11.75 -7.72 11.47
C LEU A 24 -11.08 -6.91 10.37
N GLY A 25 -11.17 -5.58 10.47
CA GLY A 25 -10.37 -4.72 9.61
C GLY A 25 -8.89 -5.04 9.84
N LEU A 26 -8.21 -5.54 8.81
CA LEU A 26 -6.79 -5.81 8.83
C LEU A 26 -6.12 -4.91 7.80
N GLY A 27 -4.96 -4.36 8.17
CA GLY A 27 -4.09 -3.58 7.30
C GLY A 27 -2.68 -4.11 7.43
N GLU A 28 -2.15 -4.66 6.35
CA GLU A 28 -0.76 -5.11 6.26
C GLU A 28 0.01 -4.18 5.33
N VAL A 29 1.28 -3.92 5.63
CA VAL A 29 2.18 -3.12 4.80
C VAL A 29 3.46 -3.89 4.54
N ASP A 30 3.80 -4.05 3.27
CA ASP A 30 5.03 -4.66 2.80
C ASP A 30 5.79 -3.68 1.91
N VAL A 31 7.07 -3.47 2.21
CA VAL A 31 7.99 -2.82 1.26
C VAL A 31 8.52 -3.90 0.33
N ILE A 32 7.94 -4.03 -0.85
CA ILE A 32 8.27 -5.14 -1.77
C ILE A 32 9.50 -4.87 -2.65
N ALA A 33 9.89 -3.59 -2.77
CA ALA A 33 11.13 -3.08 -3.35
C ALA A 33 11.36 -1.62 -2.91
N PRO A 34 12.58 -1.05 -3.03
CA PRO A 34 12.84 0.36 -2.76
C PRO A 34 11.87 1.28 -3.50
N GLY A 35 11.12 2.11 -2.77
CA GLY A 35 10.13 3.01 -3.36
C GLY A 35 8.86 2.33 -3.90
N VAL A 36 8.59 1.07 -3.55
CA VAL A 36 7.31 0.39 -3.85
C VAL A 36 6.70 -0.11 -2.54
N LEU A 37 5.60 0.52 -2.13
CA LEU A 37 4.86 0.20 -0.91
C LEU A 37 3.59 -0.55 -1.30
N HIS A 38 3.43 -1.77 -0.79
CA HIS A 38 2.24 -2.58 -0.99
C HIS A 38 1.43 -2.66 0.30
N PHE A 39 0.14 -2.36 0.22
CA PHE A 39 -0.79 -2.42 1.34
C PHE A 39 -1.91 -3.38 1.03
N ARG A 40 -2.25 -4.25 1.97
CA ARG A 40 -3.42 -5.12 1.86
C ARG A 40 -4.43 -4.77 2.94
N PHE A 41 -5.67 -4.56 2.52
CA PHE A 41 -6.79 -4.23 3.40
C PHE A 41 -7.95 -5.21 3.22
N ALA A 42 -8.62 -5.54 4.33
CA ALA A 42 -9.83 -6.36 4.33
C ALA A 42 -10.87 -5.81 5.29
N GLY A 43 -12.15 -6.08 5.03
CA GLY A 43 -13.26 -5.73 5.93
C GLY A 43 -13.72 -4.26 5.83
N LYS A 44 -14.09 -3.68 6.97
CA LYS A 44 -14.39 -2.25 7.11
C LYS A 44 -13.13 -1.48 7.49
N ILE A 45 -12.74 -0.51 6.65
CA ILE A 45 -11.54 0.30 6.88
C ILE A 45 -11.84 1.49 7.77
N THR A 46 -11.06 1.61 8.85
CA THR A 46 -11.12 2.72 9.79
C THR A 46 -10.07 3.77 9.46
N LEU A 47 -10.24 4.98 10.01
CA LEU A 47 -9.26 6.05 9.87
C LEU A 47 -7.86 5.62 10.35
N GLY A 48 -7.77 4.91 11.47
CA GLY A 48 -6.50 4.44 12.02
C GLY A 48 -5.75 3.49 11.08
N GLN A 49 -6.47 2.64 10.35
CA GLN A 49 -5.88 1.75 9.35
C GLN A 49 -5.39 2.53 8.13
N ALA A 50 -6.17 3.51 7.65
CA ALA A 50 -5.76 4.36 6.54
C ALA A 50 -4.54 5.25 6.86
N GLN A 51 -4.31 5.59 8.14
CA GLN A 51 -3.11 6.32 8.56
C GLN A 51 -1.81 5.54 8.33
N ILE A 52 -1.85 4.21 8.24
CA ILE A 52 -0.67 3.38 7.94
C ILE A 52 -0.12 3.75 6.55
N ILE A 53 -0.99 4.00 5.56
CA ILE A 53 -0.59 4.44 4.21
C ILE A 53 0.15 5.79 4.29
N VAL A 54 -0.46 6.75 4.99
CA VAL A 54 0.09 8.11 5.13
C VAL A 54 1.45 8.08 5.83
N LYS A 55 1.56 7.31 6.91
CA LYS A 55 2.81 7.16 7.67
C LYS A 55 3.93 6.59 6.80
N ALA A 56 3.70 5.43 6.19
CA ALA A 56 4.71 4.77 5.36
C ALA A 56 5.07 5.59 4.11
N GLY A 57 4.09 6.25 3.49
CA GLY A 57 4.33 7.18 2.38
C GLY A 57 5.20 8.37 2.79
N ASN A 58 4.90 9.01 3.92
CA ASN A 58 5.69 10.13 4.44
C ASN A 58 7.11 9.70 4.83
N GLU A 59 7.27 8.52 5.42
CA GLU A 59 8.60 7.97 5.74
C GLU A 59 9.44 7.78 4.46
N SER A 60 8.84 7.25 3.40
CA SER A 60 9.53 7.08 2.11
C SER A 60 9.87 8.43 1.46
N ILE A 61 8.94 9.38 1.45
CA ILE A 61 9.17 10.74 0.94
C ILE A 61 10.28 11.44 1.72
N THR A 62 10.31 11.31 3.05
CA THR A 62 11.34 11.91 3.91
C THR A 62 12.73 11.36 3.62
N ARG A 63 12.84 10.08 3.23
CA ARG A 63 14.11 9.49 2.77
C ARG A 63 14.55 9.94 1.37
N GLY A 64 13.73 10.74 0.69
CA GLY A 64 14.00 11.20 -0.68
C GLY A 64 13.49 10.26 -1.77
N ASP A 65 12.77 9.19 -1.41
CA ASP A 65 12.15 8.30 -2.39
C ASP A 65 10.93 8.97 -3.06
N LYS A 66 10.55 8.50 -4.25
CA LYS A 66 9.24 8.78 -4.87
C LYS A 66 8.36 7.53 -4.85
N PRO A 67 7.70 7.20 -3.72
CA PRO A 67 7.06 5.91 -3.56
C PRO A 67 5.90 5.70 -4.54
N LEU A 68 5.79 4.47 -5.03
CA LEU A 68 4.56 3.94 -5.61
C LEU A 68 3.74 3.34 -4.46
N ILE A 69 2.49 3.80 -4.31
CA ILE A 69 1.55 3.29 -3.32
C ILE A 69 0.62 2.31 -4.00
N ALA A 70 0.80 1.00 -3.79
CA ALA A 70 -0.07 -0.04 -4.33
C ALA A 70 -0.96 -0.60 -3.23
N ILE A 71 -2.28 -0.56 -3.42
CA ILE A 71 -3.27 -0.92 -2.40
C ILE A 71 -4.15 -2.06 -2.94
N ASP A 72 -4.08 -3.23 -2.33
CA ASP A 72 -5.07 -4.30 -2.47
C ASP A 72 -6.24 -4.04 -1.49
N ALA A 73 -7.35 -3.54 -2.03
CA ALA A 73 -8.61 -3.37 -1.33
C ALA A 73 -9.70 -4.31 -1.86
N SER A 74 -9.30 -5.46 -2.46
CA SER A 74 -10.25 -6.43 -3.04
C SER A 74 -11.18 -7.05 -1.99
N ASP A 75 -10.72 -7.18 -0.75
CA ASP A 75 -11.48 -7.72 0.39
C ASP A 75 -12.15 -6.62 1.25
N VAL A 76 -12.14 -5.36 0.81
CA VAL A 76 -12.76 -4.23 1.51
C VAL A 76 -14.21 -4.07 1.10
N HIS A 77 -15.13 -4.04 2.08
CA HIS A 77 -16.57 -3.90 1.85
C HIS A 77 -17.18 -2.62 2.43
N ALA A 78 -16.42 -1.84 3.21
CA ALA A 78 -16.84 -0.56 3.74
C ALA A 78 -15.61 0.27 4.17
N TYR A 79 -15.77 1.58 4.29
CA TYR A 79 -14.78 2.46 4.92
C TYR A 79 -15.47 3.61 5.66
N GLU A 80 -14.83 4.14 6.70
CA GLU A 80 -15.28 5.36 7.38
C GLU A 80 -15.12 6.57 6.47
N SER A 81 -16.08 7.51 6.49
CA SER A 81 -16.06 8.67 5.59
C SER A 81 -14.75 9.48 5.63
N ASP A 82 -14.09 9.49 6.78
CA ASP A 82 -12.83 10.20 6.98
C ASP A 82 -11.63 9.52 6.31
N VAL A 83 -11.69 8.21 6.03
CA VAL A 83 -10.67 7.49 5.25
C VAL A 83 -10.49 8.13 3.89
N ARG A 84 -11.60 8.38 3.16
CA ARG A 84 -11.55 9.02 1.85
C ARG A 84 -10.94 10.43 1.95
N ARG A 85 -11.38 11.22 2.93
CA ARG A 85 -10.90 12.60 3.13
C ARG A 85 -9.40 12.62 3.43
N LEU A 86 -8.92 11.70 4.26
CA LEU A 86 -7.50 11.53 4.58
C LEU A 86 -6.69 11.23 3.32
N ILE A 87 -7.06 10.17 2.59
CA ILE A 87 -6.31 9.72 1.40
C ILE A 87 -6.33 10.80 0.31
N GLN A 88 -7.49 11.41 0.05
CA GLN A 88 -7.61 12.49 -0.92
C GLN A 88 -6.73 13.69 -0.57
N SER A 89 -6.73 14.11 0.70
CA SER A 89 -5.93 15.26 1.15
C SER A 89 -4.43 14.96 1.07
N TRP A 90 -4.03 13.75 1.44
CA TRP A 90 -2.65 13.30 1.36
C TRP A 90 -2.16 13.22 -0.09
N LEU A 91 -2.92 12.59 -1.00
CA LEU A 91 -2.60 12.53 -2.43
C LEU A 91 -2.50 13.92 -3.05
N LYS A 92 -3.40 14.84 -2.69
CA LYS A 92 -3.35 16.23 -3.17
C LYS A 92 -2.05 16.92 -2.75
N ARG A 93 -1.64 16.75 -1.48
CA ARG A 93 -0.44 17.38 -0.92
C ARG A 93 0.85 16.81 -1.51
N HIS A 94 0.89 15.50 -1.77
CA HIS A 94 2.12 14.79 -2.14
C HIS A 94 2.16 14.34 -3.60
N ARG A 95 1.27 14.84 -4.47
CA ARG A 95 1.13 14.42 -5.88
C ARG A 95 2.46 14.40 -6.63
N THR A 96 3.32 15.39 -6.42
CA THR A 96 4.62 15.51 -7.12
C THR A 96 5.76 14.70 -6.47
N GLN A 97 5.50 14.16 -5.27
CA GLN A 97 6.45 13.42 -4.45
C GLN A 97 6.21 11.91 -4.49
N ILE A 98 5.08 11.45 -5.01
CA ILE A 98 4.80 10.03 -5.25
C ILE A 98 4.95 9.71 -6.74
N SER A 99 5.30 8.46 -7.07
CA SER A 99 5.31 7.99 -8.46
C SER A 99 3.94 7.50 -8.93
N GLY A 100 3.03 7.20 -7.99
CA GLY A 100 1.64 6.87 -8.30
C GLY A 100 0.89 6.29 -7.10
N CYS A 101 -0.43 6.18 -7.24
CA CYS A 101 -1.29 5.43 -6.33
C CYS A 101 -2.12 4.45 -7.15
N TRP A 102 -2.01 3.16 -6.86
CA TRP A 102 -2.71 2.07 -7.52
C TRP A 102 -3.66 1.41 -6.54
N MET A 103 -4.87 1.08 -6.98
CA MET A 103 -5.86 0.45 -6.12
C MET A 103 -6.59 -0.67 -6.83
N LEU A 104 -6.39 -1.90 -6.34
CA LEU A 104 -7.21 -3.05 -6.69
C LEU A 104 -8.48 -3.04 -5.84
N PHE A 105 -9.64 -3.23 -6.47
CA PHE A 105 -10.93 -3.26 -5.78
C PHE A 105 -11.89 -4.28 -6.39
N ARG A 106 -12.85 -4.72 -5.58
CA ARG A 106 -14.02 -5.49 -6.04
C ARG A 106 -15.35 -4.89 -5.60
N SER A 107 -15.36 -4.13 -4.50
CA SER A 107 -16.60 -3.60 -3.95
C SER A 107 -17.04 -2.29 -4.63
N PRO A 108 -18.35 -2.09 -4.84
CA PRO A 108 -18.89 -0.83 -5.36
C PRO A 108 -18.55 0.38 -4.48
N VAL A 109 -18.44 0.18 -3.16
CA VAL A 109 -18.12 1.27 -2.23
C VAL A 109 -16.70 1.79 -2.45
N VAL A 110 -15.71 0.90 -2.65
CA VAL A 110 -14.33 1.31 -2.97
C VAL A 110 -14.28 1.97 -4.34
N LYS A 111 -14.96 1.41 -5.36
CA LYS A 111 -15.07 2.02 -6.69
C LYS A 111 -15.61 3.45 -6.63
N MET A 112 -16.67 3.67 -5.86
CA MET A 112 -17.24 5.01 -5.64
C MET A 112 -16.23 5.94 -4.96
N GLY A 113 -15.51 5.47 -3.94
CA GLY A 113 -14.45 6.22 -3.28
C GLY A 113 -13.34 6.67 -4.24
N ILE A 114 -12.86 5.76 -5.10
CA ILE A 114 -11.87 6.05 -6.13
C ILE A 114 -12.39 7.13 -7.10
N ASN A 115 -13.62 6.98 -7.59
CA ASN A 115 -14.22 7.93 -8.54
C ASN A 115 -14.30 9.34 -7.95
N LEU A 116 -14.72 9.47 -6.68
CA LEU A 116 -14.78 10.77 -5.99
C LEU A 116 -13.41 11.41 -5.79
N ILE A 117 -12.37 10.61 -5.56
CA ILE A 117 -11.00 11.13 -5.44
C ILE A 117 -10.49 11.58 -6.81
N ASN A 118 -10.66 10.74 -7.83
CA ASN A 118 -10.17 11.00 -9.19
C ASN A 118 -10.87 12.18 -9.86
N SER A 119 -12.14 12.45 -9.54
CA SER A 119 -12.85 13.62 -10.07
C SER A 119 -12.28 14.95 -9.57
N VAL A 120 -11.62 14.95 -8.40
CA VAL A 120 -11.01 16.15 -7.82
C VAL A 120 -9.51 16.23 -8.10
N LEU A 121 -8.87 15.07 -8.28
CA LEU A 121 -7.43 14.96 -8.42
C LEU A 121 -7.03 14.39 -9.78
N ASP A 122 -7.76 14.67 -10.85
CA ASP A 122 -7.35 14.38 -12.23
C ASP A 122 -6.67 13.00 -12.39
N GLY A 123 -7.41 11.94 -12.01
CA GLY A 123 -6.95 10.56 -12.12
C GLY A 123 -5.83 10.13 -11.16
N ALA A 124 -5.68 10.75 -9.98
CA ALA A 124 -4.60 10.45 -9.03
C ALA A 124 -4.46 8.98 -8.59
N ILE A 125 -5.55 8.20 -8.65
CA ILE A 125 -5.55 6.77 -8.38
C ILE A 125 -5.75 6.01 -9.70
N ARG A 126 -4.83 5.11 -10.04
CA ARG A 126 -5.02 4.11 -11.10
C ARG A 126 -5.87 2.96 -10.55
N PRO A 127 -7.12 2.77 -11.02
CA PRO A 127 -7.96 1.66 -10.59
C PRO A 127 -7.54 0.35 -11.27
N PHE A 128 -7.69 -0.76 -10.55
CA PHE A 128 -7.62 -2.12 -11.07
C PHE A 128 -8.83 -2.90 -10.56
N ASP A 129 -9.56 -3.56 -11.46
CA ASP A 129 -10.64 -4.50 -11.14
C ASP A 129 -10.29 -5.96 -11.50
N ASP A 130 -9.18 -6.17 -12.21
CA ASP A 130 -8.56 -7.46 -12.46
C ASP A 130 -7.35 -7.68 -11.52
N TYR A 131 -7.42 -8.77 -10.75
CA TYR A 131 -6.35 -9.20 -9.84
C TYR A 131 -5.07 -9.56 -10.61
N GLU A 132 -5.19 -10.24 -11.73
CA GLU A 132 -4.02 -10.66 -12.51
C GLU A 132 -3.33 -9.47 -13.17
N GLU A 133 -4.09 -8.47 -13.62
CA GLU A 133 -3.51 -7.23 -14.14
C GLU A 133 -2.76 -6.48 -13.05
N PHE A 134 -3.37 -6.32 -11.88
CA PHE A 134 -2.73 -5.68 -10.73
C PHE A 134 -1.41 -6.36 -10.36
N ASP A 135 -1.42 -7.69 -10.20
CA ASP A 135 -0.23 -8.46 -9.83
C ASP A 135 0.87 -8.37 -10.89
N ARG A 136 0.51 -8.44 -12.19
CA ARG A 136 1.48 -8.27 -13.29
C ARG A 136 2.14 -6.89 -13.25
N GLU A 137 1.35 -5.84 -13.08
CA GLU A 137 1.87 -4.46 -13.04
C GLU A 137 2.70 -4.21 -11.78
N LEU A 138 2.29 -4.77 -10.63
CA LEU A 138 3.03 -4.68 -9.38
C LEU A 138 4.38 -5.40 -9.47
N ALA A 139 4.41 -6.59 -10.07
CA ALA A 139 5.64 -7.33 -10.33
C ALA A 139 6.59 -6.55 -11.26
N ARG A 140 6.06 -5.91 -12.32
CA ARG A 140 6.84 -5.04 -13.20
C ARG A 140 7.43 -3.84 -12.45
N ALA A 141 6.62 -3.16 -11.63
CA ALA A 141 7.07 -2.02 -10.83
C ALA A 141 8.16 -2.41 -9.84
N ARG A 142 8.02 -3.58 -9.20
CA ARG A 142 9.03 -4.16 -8.31
C ARG A 142 10.37 -4.37 -9.03
N VAL A 143 10.37 -5.04 -10.19
CA VAL A 143 11.59 -5.28 -10.98
C VAL A 143 12.25 -3.98 -11.43
N GLN A 144 11.46 -2.98 -11.86
CA GLN A 144 11.98 -1.68 -12.24
C GLN A 144 12.60 -0.91 -11.06
N ALA A 145 11.98 -1.00 -9.88
CA ALA A 145 12.51 -0.41 -8.65
C ALA A 145 13.86 -1.04 -8.24
N GLU A 146 13.96 -2.37 -8.27
CA GLU A 146 15.22 -3.08 -7.99
C GLU A 146 16.33 -2.67 -8.96
N ARG A 147 16.04 -2.58 -10.26
CA ARG A 147 17.01 -2.13 -11.27
C ARG A 147 17.49 -0.71 -11.02
N ARG A 148 16.59 0.21 -10.68
CA ARG A 148 16.96 1.61 -10.33
C ARG A 148 17.87 1.65 -9.11
N ALA A 149 17.56 0.87 -8.08
CA ALA A 149 18.36 0.80 -6.86
C ALA A 149 19.76 0.21 -7.10
N ALA A 150 19.91 -0.70 -8.07
CA ALA A 150 21.21 -1.28 -8.43
C ALA A 150 22.12 -0.32 -9.21
N ILE A 151 21.53 0.63 -9.95
CA ILE A 151 22.26 1.59 -10.80
C ILE A 151 22.51 2.92 -10.07
N ALA A 152 21.67 3.27 -9.09
CA ALA A 152 21.85 4.47 -8.29
C ALA A 152 23.14 4.34 -7.45
N PRO A 153 24.09 5.30 -7.54
CA PRO A 153 25.25 5.30 -6.64
C PRO A 153 24.74 5.40 -5.20
N ARG A 154 25.17 4.47 -4.35
CA ARG A 154 24.96 4.59 -2.90
C ARG A 154 25.72 5.83 -2.44
N LEU A 155 24.99 6.91 -2.18
CA LEU A 155 25.52 8.09 -1.50
C LEU A 155 25.90 7.73 -0.05
#